data_AF-A0A7C1GAN3-F1
#
_entry.id   AF-A0A7C1GAN3-F1
#
_cell.length_a   1.000
_cell.length_b   1.000
_cell.length_c   1.000
_cell.angle_alpha   90.00
_cell.angle_beta   90.00
_cell.angle_gamma   90.00
#
_symmetry.space_group_name_H-M   'P 1'
#
loop_
_entity.id
_entity.type
_entity.pdbx_description
1 polymer ?
#
loop_
_entity_poly.entity_id
_entity_poly.type
_entity_poly.pdbx_seq_one_letter_code
_entity_poly.pdbx_strand_id
1 'polypeptide(L)'
;DAAARILFDAGSFKIVSAKVAGGVWRGVERVKLMDTIKRVRVVESLEEAADWLAEVELEAVAGLVKSYPGALVLLDRPLVFRSGTMSAKAYRRLVERDWRVVGMPKSSSIRLSSGESALGYVSRLGGKMFRDMAWSYYPLIEDEKLGIGIGAVKLSPSGPVFRLDVAWELSLRADFEYLSGMLAYLQDFTSPGYPLPLKIVHNLSRISDDELSMDRELLLEELGISSKASIASKLLEDSGGSEFKAKYLWGGIP
;
A
#
# COMPACT_ATOMS: atom_id res chain seq x y z
N ASP A 1 6.03 -2.02 0.50
CA ASP A 1 4.79 -2.39 -0.20
C ASP A 1 4.28 -3.71 0.33
N ALA A 2 2.97 -3.91 0.30
CA ALA A 2 2.32 -5.11 0.77
C ALA A 2 1.14 -5.46 -0.14
N ALA A 3 1.00 -6.75 -0.44
CA ALA A 3 -0.14 -7.28 -1.17
C ALA A 3 -0.89 -8.31 -0.32
N ALA A 4 -2.19 -8.42 -0.53
CA ALA A 4 -3.02 -9.45 0.08
C ALA A 4 -3.80 -10.23 -1.00
N ARG A 5 -3.98 -11.53 -0.79
CA ARG A 5 -4.83 -12.40 -1.60
C ARG A 5 -5.66 -13.30 -0.68
N ILE A 6 -6.90 -13.55 -1.07
CA ILE A 6 -7.77 -14.50 -0.37
C ILE A 6 -7.29 -15.92 -0.72
N LEU A 7 -6.94 -16.70 0.29
CA LEU A 7 -6.67 -18.12 0.17
C LEU A 7 -7.99 -18.89 0.09
N PHE A 8 -8.90 -18.65 1.02
CA PHE A 8 -10.20 -19.32 1.12
C PHE A 8 -11.30 -18.32 1.47
N ASP A 9 -12.47 -18.43 0.84
CA ASP A 9 -13.65 -17.63 1.15
C ASP A 9 -14.78 -18.54 1.63
N ALA A 10 -15.01 -18.58 2.94
CA ALA A 10 -16.06 -19.40 3.56
C ALA A 10 -17.39 -18.66 3.69
N GLY A 11 -17.55 -17.51 3.02
CA GLY A 11 -18.74 -16.68 3.09
C GLY A 11 -18.76 -15.79 4.33
N SER A 12 -18.87 -16.38 5.53
CA SER A 12 -18.90 -15.65 6.81
C SER A 12 -17.52 -15.13 7.25
N PHE A 13 -16.46 -15.76 6.77
CA PHE A 13 -15.08 -15.32 6.97
C PHE A 13 -14.24 -15.63 5.73
N LYS A 14 -13.09 -14.98 5.65
CA LYS A 14 -12.08 -15.18 4.61
C LYS A 14 -10.76 -15.49 5.29
N ILE A 15 -9.98 -16.38 4.68
CA ILE A 15 -8.58 -16.59 5.04
C ILE A 15 -7.75 -15.82 4.03
N VAL A 16 -6.97 -14.86 4.51
CA VAL A 16 -6.18 -13.96 3.66
C VAL A 16 -4.69 -14.18 3.92
N SER A 17 -3.92 -14.30 2.85
CA SER A 17 -2.46 -14.25 2.85
C SER A 17 -2.00 -12.84 2.54
N ALA A 18 -1.14 -12.29 3.38
CA ALA A 18 -0.45 -11.03 3.15
C ALA A 18 1.02 -11.29 2.89
N LYS A 19 1.60 -10.61 1.90
CA LYS A 19 3.02 -10.64 1.56
C LYS A 19 3.57 -9.22 1.59
N VAL A 20 4.62 -9.01 2.36
CA VAL A 20 5.28 -7.71 2.50
C VAL A 20 6.69 -7.78 1.91
N ALA A 21 7.03 -6.78 1.12
CA ALA A 21 8.36 -6.56 0.59
C ALA A 21 8.85 -5.14 0.94
N GLY A 22 10.14 -5.05 1.23
CA GLY A 22 10.79 -3.81 1.66
C GLY A 22 12.27 -3.82 1.33
N GLY A 23 12.89 -2.66 1.39
CA GLY A 23 14.32 -2.51 1.15
C GLY A 23 14.80 -1.13 1.55
N VAL A 24 16.10 -0.92 1.41
CA VAL A 24 16.78 0.33 1.72
C VAL A 24 17.65 0.73 0.55
N TRP A 25 17.56 2.00 0.18
CA TRP A 25 18.31 2.61 -0.91
C TRP A 25 19.10 3.81 -0.42
N ARG A 26 20.24 4.05 -1.07
CA ARG A 26 21.00 5.29 -0.95
C ARG A 26 21.07 5.90 -2.34
N GLY A 27 20.27 6.95 -2.57
CA GLY A 27 19.99 7.40 -3.94
C GLY A 27 19.33 6.26 -4.74
N VAL A 28 19.86 5.97 -5.93
CA VAL A 28 19.38 4.87 -6.78
C VAL A 28 20.02 3.51 -6.45
N GLU A 29 21.05 3.48 -5.58
CA GLU A 29 21.75 2.26 -5.21
C GLU A 29 20.97 1.48 -4.15
N ARG A 30 20.69 0.21 -4.43
CA ARG A 30 20.04 -0.70 -3.48
C ARG A 30 21.05 -1.18 -2.44
N VAL A 31 20.88 -0.73 -1.19
CA VAL A 31 21.73 -1.10 -0.05
C VAL A 31 21.31 -2.43 0.55
N LYS A 32 19.99 -2.63 0.70
CA LYS A 32 19.43 -3.85 1.30
C LYS A 32 18.09 -4.17 0.69
N LEU A 33 17.84 -5.47 0.48
CA LEU A 33 16.51 -5.99 0.25
C LEU A 33 16.13 -6.86 1.44
N MET A 34 14.90 -6.70 1.92
CA MET A 34 14.35 -7.55 2.97
C MET A 34 13.83 -8.84 2.33
N ASP A 35 13.99 -9.96 3.03
CA ASP A 35 13.26 -11.18 2.67
C ASP A 35 11.75 -10.92 2.76
N THR A 36 10.99 -11.48 1.82
CA THR A 36 9.54 -11.29 1.83
C THR A 36 8.93 -11.98 3.03
N ILE A 37 8.10 -11.25 3.78
CA ILE A 37 7.40 -11.79 4.95
C ILE A 37 5.99 -12.16 4.51
N LYS A 38 5.60 -13.42 4.72
CA LYS A 38 4.20 -13.85 4.57
C LYS A 38 3.53 -13.98 5.93
N ARG A 39 2.26 -13.58 6.00
CA ARG A 39 1.39 -13.83 7.15
C ARG A 39 0.02 -14.26 6.66
N VAL A 40 -0.65 -15.12 7.41
CA VAL A 40 -2.01 -15.57 7.12
C VAL A 40 -2.91 -15.19 8.28
N ARG A 41 -4.12 -14.71 7.98
CA ARG A 41 -5.12 -14.33 9.00
C ARG A 41 -6.53 -14.65 8.53
N VAL A 42 -7.38 -15.03 9.47
CA VAL A 42 -8.83 -15.10 9.29
C VAL A 42 -9.42 -13.73 9.53
N VAL A 43 -10.25 -13.26 8.62
CA VAL A 43 -10.94 -11.95 8.67
C VAL A 43 -12.40 -12.11 8.32
N GLU A 44 -13.25 -11.26 8.87
CA GLU A 44 -14.70 -11.29 8.63
C GLU A 44 -15.10 -10.37 7.46
N SER A 45 -14.27 -9.39 7.11
CA SER A 45 -14.55 -8.39 6.08
C SER A 45 -13.31 -7.98 5.28
N LEU A 46 -13.54 -7.38 4.10
CA LEU A 46 -12.46 -6.80 3.30
C LEU A 46 -11.87 -5.55 3.96
N GLU A 47 -12.67 -4.81 4.71
CA GLU A 47 -12.23 -3.67 5.50
C GLU A 47 -11.23 -4.10 6.59
N GLU A 48 -11.54 -5.19 7.31
CA GLU A 48 -10.62 -5.77 8.28
C GLU A 48 -9.34 -6.26 7.60
N ALA A 49 -9.45 -6.91 6.44
CA ALA A 49 -8.30 -7.36 5.66
C ALA A 49 -7.37 -6.20 5.27
N ALA A 50 -7.94 -5.07 4.84
CA ALA A 50 -7.19 -3.87 4.46
C ALA A 50 -6.49 -3.22 5.66
N ASP A 51 -7.18 -3.11 6.80
CA ASP A 51 -6.60 -2.59 8.04
C ASP A 51 -5.47 -3.48 8.57
N TRP A 52 -5.64 -4.81 8.50
CA TRP A 52 -4.60 -5.75 8.87
C TRP A 52 -3.41 -5.71 7.90
N LEU A 53 -3.63 -5.65 6.58
CA LEU A 53 -2.55 -5.51 5.61
C LEU A 53 -1.71 -4.25 5.88
N ALA A 54 -2.38 -3.15 6.25
CA ALA A 54 -1.73 -1.92 6.68
C ALA A 54 -0.86 -2.11 7.93
N GLU A 55 -1.38 -2.78 8.94
CA GLU A 55 -0.65 -3.13 10.16
C GLU A 55 0.62 -3.95 9.83
N VAL A 56 0.50 -5.01 9.02
CA VAL A 56 1.64 -5.87 8.68
C VAL A 56 2.73 -5.10 7.92
N GLU A 57 2.37 -4.21 6.99
CA GLU A 57 3.35 -3.38 6.29
C GLU A 57 4.07 -2.41 7.25
N LEU A 58 3.31 -1.71 8.10
CA LEU A 58 3.86 -0.73 9.04
C LEU A 58 4.79 -1.38 10.07
N GLU A 59 4.48 -2.60 10.52
CA GLU A 59 5.36 -3.37 11.40
C GLU A 59 6.69 -3.71 10.72
N ALA A 60 6.66 -4.16 9.46
CA ALA A 60 7.86 -4.47 8.70
C ALA A 60 8.74 -3.22 8.50
N VAL A 61 8.11 -2.10 8.17
CA VAL A 61 8.77 -0.79 8.05
C VAL A 61 9.39 -0.36 9.38
N ALA A 62 8.66 -0.48 10.50
CA ALA A 62 9.19 -0.15 11.81
C ALA A 62 10.44 -0.96 12.15
N GLY A 63 10.53 -2.22 11.71
CA GLY A 63 11.73 -3.06 11.80
C GLY A 63 12.92 -2.50 11.01
N LEU A 64 12.70 -2.04 9.77
CA LEU A 64 13.73 -1.42 8.94
C LEU A 64 14.23 -0.10 9.54
N VAL A 65 13.32 0.77 9.99
CA VAL A 65 13.66 2.06 10.60
C VAL A 65 14.53 1.90 11.85
N LYS A 66 14.40 0.79 12.61
CA LYS A 66 15.32 0.53 13.74
C LYS A 66 16.78 0.43 13.30
N SER A 67 17.02 -0.12 12.11
CA SER A 67 18.37 -0.36 11.59
C SER A 67 18.92 0.82 10.79
N TYR A 68 18.04 1.71 10.30
CA TYR A 68 18.38 2.85 9.46
C TYR A 68 17.66 4.12 9.96
N PRO A 69 18.02 4.62 11.15
CA PRO A 69 17.34 5.78 11.72
C PRO A 69 17.53 7.03 10.85
N GLY A 70 16.45 7.79 10.65
CA GLY A 70 16.44 9.03 9.88
C GLY A 70 16.32 8.83 8.37
N ALA A 71 16.14 7.60 7.90
CA ALA A 71 15.87 7.34 6.48
C ALA A 71 14.45 7.82 6.11
N LEU A 72 14.30 8.35 4.90
CA LEU A 72 12.96 8.65 4.36
C LEU A 72 12.20 7.34 4.15
N VAL A 73 11.08 7.19 4.85
CA VAL A 73 10.17 6.07 4.69
C VAL A 73 9.21 6.36 3.54
N LEU A 74 9.23 5.51 2.52
CA LEU A 74 8.38 5.64 1.35
C LEU A 74 7.43 4.44 1.25
N LEU A 75 6.12 4.70 1.28
CA LEU A 75 5.07 3.68 1.26
C LEU A 75 4.21 3.79 -0.02
N ASP A 76 3.80 2.65 -0.58
CA ASP A 76 2.88 2.60 -1.74
C ASP A 76 1.40 2.65 -1.29
N ARG A 77 1.09 3.53 -0.34
CA ARG A 77 -0.26 3.66 0.24
C ARG A 77 -0.54 5.08 0.73
N PRO A 78 -1.81 5.43 0.99
CA PRO A 78 -2.15 6.63 1.73
C PRO A 78 -1.65 6.55 3.19
N LEU A 79 -1.41 7.70 3.81
CA LEU A 79 -1.05 7.79 5.24
C LEU A 79 -2.25 8.05 6.16
N VAL A 80 -3.47 7.95 5.63
CA VAL A 80 -4.71 8.10 6.40
C VAL A 80 -5.20 6.73 6.84
N PHE A 81 -5.26 6.50 8.14
CA PHE A 81 -5.73 5.26 8.75
C PHE A 81 -6.99 5.51 9.58
N ARG A 82 -7.90 4.54 9.63
CA ARG A 82 -9.13 4.66 10.43
C ARG A 82 -8.78 4.76 11.92
N SER A 83 -9.37 5.73 12.61
CA SER A 83 -9.13 5.90 14.05
C SER A 83 -9.51 4.62 14.83
N GLY A 84 -8.74 4.30 15.86
CA GLY A 84 -8.94 3.13 16.72
C GLY A 84 -8.35 1.81 16.19
N THR A 85 -7.97 1.72 14.91
CA THR A 85 -7.40 0.49 14.35
C THR A 85 -5.95 0.25 14.77
N MET A 86 -5.48 -0.99 14.61
CA MET A 86 -4.08 -1.35 14.86
C MET A 86 -3.13 -0.68 13.86
N SER A 87 -3.54 -0.51 12.60
CA SER A 87 -2.79 0.23 11.59
C SER A 87 -2.57 1.69 11.98
N ALA A 88 -3.61 2.37 12.50
CA ALA A 88 -3.46 3.74 13.01
C ALA A 88 -2.53 3.82 14.23
N LYS A 89 -2.51 2.81 15.11
CA LYS A 89 -1.55 2.72 16.23
C LYS A 89 -0.12 2.47 15.73
N ALA A 90 0.04 1.58 14.75
CA ALA A 90 1.33 1.25 14.16
C ALA A 90 1.94 2.45 13.42
N TYR A 91 1.12 3.19 12.67
CA TYR A 91 1.54 4.41 11.97
C TYR A 91 1.98 5.50 12.95
N ARG A 92 1.20 5.76 14.01
CA ARG A 92 1.60 6.74 15.04
C ARG A 92 2.96 6.39 15.67
N ARG A 93 3.16 5.13 16.05
CA ARG A 93 4.46 4.66 16.58
C ARG A 93 5.60 4.79 15.57
N LEU A 94 5.31 4.63 14.28
CA LEU A 94 6.30 4.82 13.22
C LEU A 94 6.69 6.29 13.14
N VAL A 95 5.72 7.21 13.06
CA VAL A 95 5.96 8.67 12.98
C VAL A 95 6.65 9.20 14.25
N GLU A 96 6.26 8.74 15.44
CA GLU A 96 6.93 9.07 16.71
C GLU A 96 8.42 8.68 16.72
N ARG A 97 8.79 7.65 15.96
CA ARG A 97 10.17 7.16 15.86
C ARG A 97 10.94 7.82 14.71
N ASP A 98 10.28 8.00 13.57
CA ASP A 98 10.82 8.64 12.39
C ASP A 98 9.69 9.35 11.65
N TRP A 99 9.67 10.68 11.77
CA TRP A 99 8.64 11.54 11.20
C TRP A 99 8.74 11.66 9.68
N ARG A 100 9.81 11.15 9.06
CA ARG A 100 10.06 11.24 7.60
C ARG A 100 9.28 10.17 6.84
N VAL A 101 7.96 10.15 7.00
CA VAL A 101 7.08 9.19 6.34
C VAL A 101 6.32 9.85 5.21
N VAL A 102 6.37 9.20 4.04
CA VAL A 102 5.74 9.65 2.81
C VAL A 102 4.96 8.49 2.20
N GLY A 103 3.70 8.76 1.82
CA GLY A 103 2.83 7.82 1.13
C GLY A 103 2.60 8.29 -0.30
N MET A 104 2.74 7.39 -1.26
CA MET A 104 2.51 7.70 -2.69
C MET A 104 1.50 6.72 -3.27
N PRO A 105 0.20 6.86 -2.94
CA PRO A 105 -0.83 5.96 -3.45
C PRO A 105 -1.02 6.13 -4.97
N LYS A 106 -1.22 5.01 -5.66
CA LYS A 106 -1.49 4.96 -7.11
C LYS A 106 -2.86 5.53 -7.50
N SER A 107 -3.77 5.68 -6.55
CA SER A 107 -5.12 6.21 -6.76
C SER A 107 -5.48 7.24 -5.70
N SER A 108 -6.42 8.13 -6.04
CA SER A 108 -6.92 9.15 -5.12
C SER A 108 -8.44 9.25 -5.23
N SER A 109 -9.12 9.15 -4.09
CA SER A 109 -10.56 9.35 -3.95
C SER A 109 -10.94 10.78 -3.57
N ILE A 110 -9.97 11.71 -3.49
CA ILE A 110 -10.21 13.09 -3.10
C ILE A 110 -11.00 13.80 -4.21
N ARG A 111 -12.14 14.39 -3.84
CA ARG A 111 -13.04 15.11 -4.74
C ARG A 111 -13.23 16.55 -4.30
N LEU A 112 -13.45 17.41 -5.28
CA LEU A 112 -13.90 18.78 -5.08
C LEU A 112 -15.38 18.81 -4.70
N SER A 113 -15.87 19.96 -4.22
CA SER A 113 -17.31 20.16 -3.94
C SER A 113 -18.20 19.97 -5.17
N SER A 114 -17.66 20.12 -6.38
CA SER A 114 -18.32 19.81 -7.66
C SER A 114 -18.43 18.32 -7.97
N GLY A 115 -17.79 17.45 -7.19
CA GLY A 115 -17.67 16.01 -7.44
C GLY A 115 -16.53 15.60 -8.40
N GLU A 116 -15.85 16.55 -9.04
CA GLU A 116 -14.64 16.32 -9.86
C GLU A 116 -13.49 15.79 -9.00
N SER A 117 -12.63 14.92 -9.56
CA SER A 117 -11.39 14.49 -8.89
C SER A 117 -10.48 15.70 -8.66
N ALA A 118 -10.06 15.92 -7.41
CA ALA A 118 -9.15 17.01 -7.09
C ALA A 118 -7.79 16.83 -7.77
N LEU A 119 -7.29 15.60 -7.82
CA LEU A 119 -6.04 15.26 -8.52
C LEU A 119 -6.18 15.49 -10.04
N GLY A 120 -7.32 15.11 -10.62
CA GLY A 120 -7.61 15.34 -12.03
C GLY A 120 -7.70 16.83 -12.38
N TYR A 121 -8.35 17.63 -11.52
CA TYR A 121 -8.44 19.08 -11.67
C TYR A 121 -7.07 19.73 -11.65
N VAL A 122 -6.25 19.43 -10.63
CA VAL A 122 -4.88 19.98 -10.51
C VAL A 122 -3.99 19.51 -11.66
N SER A 123 -4.10 18.25 -12.08
CA SER A 123 -3.39 17.72 -13.26
C SER A 123 -3.72 18.53 -14.52
N ARG A 124 -4.99 18.89 -14.73
CA ARG A 124 -5.44 19.68 -15.89
C ARG A 124 -4.93 21.13 -15.83
N LEU A 125 -4.90 21.76 -14.66
CA LEU A 125 -4.32 23.09 -14.49
C LEU A 125 -2.80 23.07 -14.72
N GLY A 126 -2.10 22.12 -14.09
CA GLY A 126 -0.66 21.95 -14.24
C GLY A 126 -0.25 21.68 -15.68
N GLY A 127 -1.00 20.85 -16.42
CA GLY A 127 -0.73 20.60 -17.84
C GLY A 127 -0.89 21.83 -18.75
N LYS A 128 -1.67 22.84 -18.33
CA LYS A 128 -1.80 24.12 -19.06
C LYS A 128 -0.67 25.09 -18.71
N MET A 129 -0.29 25.18 -17.44
CA MET A 129 0.64 26.17 -16.93
C MET A 129 2.11 25.74 -17.02
N PHE A 130 2.38 24.45 -16.86
CA PHE A 130 3.73 23.86 -16.74
C PHE A 130 3.88 22.71 -17.73
N ARG A 131 3.63 23.00 -19.01
CA ARG A 131 3.71 22.00 -20.08
C ARG A 131 5.13 21.44 -20.17
N ASP A 132 5.24 20.11 -20.29
CA ASP A 132 6.51 19.38 -20.39
C ASP A 132 7.47 19.63 -19.22
N MET A 133 6.93 19.99 -18.06
CA MET A 133 7.71 20.18 -16.83
C MET A 133 7.25 19.24 -15.73
N ALA A 134 8.19 18.87 -14.86
CA ALA A 134 7.87 18.35 -13.54
C ALA A 134 7.39 19.50 -12.65
N TRP A 135 6.43 19.23 -11.77
CA TRP A 135 5.88 20.23 -10.86
C TRP A 135 5.24 19.57 -9.63
N SER A 136 5.07 20.36 -8.59
CA SER A 136 4.35 19.98 -7.37
C SER A 136 3.30 21.03 -7.04
N TYR A 137 2.15 20.59 -6.53
CA TYR A 137 1.10 21.45 -6.00
C TYR A 137 0.80 21.03 -4.57
N TYR A 138 0.89 21.99 -3.66
CA TYR A 138 0.63 21.80 -2.25
C TYR A 138 0.07 23.11 -1.66
N PRO A 139 -0.94 23.04 -0.78
CA PRO A 139 -1.64 21.85 -0.30
C PRO A 139 -2.89 21.49 -1.15
N LEU A 140 -3.21 20.19 -1.21
CA LEU A 140 -4.56 19.70 -1.54
C LEU A 140 -5.42 19.56 -0.27
N ILE A 141 -4.85 18.97 0.78
CA ILE A 141 -5.47 18.82 2.10
C ILE A 141 -4.37 19.01 3.15
N GLU A 142 -4.68 19.74 4.21
CA GLU A 142 -3.90 19.81 5.43
C GLU A 142 -4.82 19.53 6.61
N ASP A 143 -4.47 18.54 7.42
CA ASP A 143 -5.24 18.22 8.62
C ASP A 143 -4.29 17.83 9.74
N GLU A 144 -4.09 18.77 10.67
CA GLU A 144 -3.26 18.60 11.87
C GLU A 144 -3.78 17.48 12.78
N LYS A 145 -5.11 17.30 12.88
CA LYS A 145 -5.70 16.26 13.74
C LYS A 145 -5.44 14.87 13.18
N LEU A 146 -5.43 14.74 11.86
CA LEU A 146 -5.02 13.52 11.17
C LEU A 146 -3.50 13.39 11.05
N GLY A 147 -2.75 14.45 11.34
CA GLY A 147 -1.29 14.47 11.29
C GLY A 147 -0.76 14.33 9.87
N ILE A 148 -1.41 14.95 8.87
CA ILE A 148 -1.08 14.73 7.45
C ILE A 148 -1.17 16.01 6.61
N GLY A 149 -0.23 16.13 5.67
CA GLY A 149 -0.32 17.00 4.50
C GLY A 149 -0.47 16.17 3.24
N ILE A 150 -1.31 16.61 2.30
CA ILE A 150 -1.52 15.92 1.02
C ILE A 150 -1.34 16.94 -0.10
N GLY A 151 -0.57 16.56 -1.13
CA GLY A 151 -0.40 17.34 -2.35
C GLY A 151 -0.44 16.47 -3.60
N ALA A 152 -0.20 17.12 -4.74
CA ALA A 152 -0.06 16.49 -6.04
C ALA A 152 1.34 16.70 -6.58
N VAL A 153 1.93 15.67 -7.18
CA VAL A 153 3.26 15.73 -7.78
C VAL A 153 3.25 15.13 -9.17
N LYS A 154 3.85 15.84 -10.12
CA LYS A 154 4.23 15.34 -11.43
C LYS A 154 5.74 15.29 -11.46
N LEU A 155 6.30 14.12 -11.20
CA LEU A 155 7.75 13.97 -11.01
C LEU A 155 8.51 13.97 -12.34
N SER A 156 7.89 13.55 -13.44
CA SER A 156 8.47 13.63 -14.80
C SER A 156 7.57 14.40 -15.76
N PRO A 157 8.14 15.15 -16.73
CA PRO A 157 7.41 15.73 -17.86
C PRO A 157 6.45 14.75 -18.56
N SER A 158 6.91 13.53 -18.83
CA SER A 158 6.15 12.49 -19.53
C SER A 158 5.37 11.56 -18.59
N GLY A 159 5.59 11.66 -17.28
CA GLY A 159 4.94 10.82 -16.26
C GLY A 159 3.53 11.30 -15.89
N PRO A 160 2.74 10.48 -15.22
CA PRO A 160 1.43 10.88 -14.69
C PRO A 160 1.60 11.78 -13.44
N VAL A 161 0.48 12.33 -12.98
CA VAL A 161 0.41 13.06 -11.70
C VAL A 161 0.00 12.10 -10.60
N PHE A 162 0.71 12.11 -9.50
CA PHE A 162 0.47 11.29 -8.33
C PHE A 162 0.02 12.11 -7.14
N ARG A 163 -0.75 11.47 -6.25
CA ARG A 163 -0.99 11.97 -4.90
C ARG A 163 0.25 11.70 -4.05
N LEU A 164 0.65 12.67 -3.23
CA LEU A 164 1.72 12.53 -2.26
C LEU A 164 1.20 12.92 -0.88
N ASP A 165 1.25 11.98 0.04
CA ASP A 165 0.91 12.14 1.45
C ASP A 165 2.21 12.29 2.24
N VAL A 166 2.27 13.26 3.14
CA VAL A 166 3.39 13.50 4.03
C VAL A 166 2.91 13.56 5.47
N ALA A 167 3.70 13.07 6.42
CA ALA A 167 3.46 13.30 7.84
C ALA A 167 3.39 14.80 8.15
N TRP A 168 2.69 15.19 9.22
CA TRP A 168 2.47 16.59 9.57
C TRP A 168 3.75 17.40 9.72
N GLU A 169 4.81 16.81 10.26
CA GLU A 169 6.11 17.46 10.42
C GLU A 169 6.77 17.82 9.08
N LEU A 170 6.30 17.24 7.96
CA LEU A 170 6.71 17.51 6.58
C LEU A 170 5.68 18.36 5.82
N SER A 171 4.63 18.85 6.48
CA SER A 171 3.52 19.60 5.84
C SER A 171 3.87 21.06 5.52
N LEU A 172 5.11 21.49 5.74
CA LEU A 172 5.57 22.79 5.26
C LEU A 172 5.80 22.76 3.75
N ARG A 173 5.34 23.80 3.04
CA ARG A 173 5.47 23.89 1.59
C ARG A 173 6.90 23.69 1.08
N ALA A 174 7.89 24.28 1.75
CA ALA A 174 9.30 24.13 1.37
C ALA A 174 9.79 22.68 1.50
N ASP A 175 9.37 21.96 2.55
CA ASP A 175 9.71 20.55 2.76
C ASP A 175 9.02 19.66 1.74
N PHE A 176 7.76 19.93 1.42
CA PHE A 176 7.03 19.21 0.37
C PHE A 176 7.69 19.40 -1.01
N GLU A 177 8.08 20.63 -1.36
CA GLU A 177 8.78 20.93 -2.61
C GLU A 177 10.13 20.20 -2.65
N TYR A 178 10.91 20.25 -1.56
CA TYR A 178 12.19 19.54 -1.44
C TYR A 178 12.02 18.01 -1.59
N LEU A 179 11.05 17.42 -0.90
CA LEU A 179 10.72 15.99 -1.00
C LEU A 179 10.31 15.60 -2.42
N SER A 180 9.51 16.43 -3.10
CA SER A 180 9.10 16.15 -4.48
C SER A 180 10.31 16.14 -5.42
N GLY A 181 11.28 17.05 -5.22
CA GLY A 181 12.56 17.02 -5.94
C GLY A 181 13.37 15.74 -5.67
N MET A 182 13.45 15.30 -4.41
CA MET A 182 14.11 14.04 -4.06
C MET A 182 13.44 12.82 -4.71
N LEU A 183 12.11 12.75 -4.68
CA LEU A 183 11.38 11.66 -5.32
C LEU A 183 11.53 11.71 -6.85
N ALA A 184 11.63 12.90 -7.43
CA ALA A 184 11.91 13.05 -8.85
C ALA A 184 13.29 12.51 -9.23
N TYR A 185 14.29 12.62 -8.36
CA TYR A 185 15.60 11.99 -8.59
C TYR A 185 15.53 10.45 -8.55
N LEU A 186 14.61 9.86 -7.77
CA LEU A 186 14.49 8.42 -7.57
C LEU A 186 13.65 7.70 -8.64
N GLN A 187 13.29 8.35 -9.74
CA GLN A 187 12.37 7.79 -10.72
C GLN A 187 12.91 6.55 -11.44
N ASP A 188 12.00 5.66 -11.81
CA ASP A 188 12.28 4.55 -12.70
C ASP A 188 12.26 4.98 -14.19
N PHE A 189 13.24 4.55 -14.96
CA PHE A 189 13.33 4.87 -16.40
C PHE A 189 12.19 4.28 -17.21
N THR A 190 11.71 3.08 -16.85
CA THR A 190 10.64 2.37 -17.57
C THR A 190 9.24 2.75 -17.07
N SER A 191 9.14 3.56 -16.01
CA SER A 191 7.90 4.09 -15.46
C SER A 191 8.12 5.53 -15.00
N PRO A 192 8.26 6.47 -15.96
CA PRO A 192 8.59 7.86 -15.66
C PRO A 192 7.62 8.45 -14.63
N GLY A 193 8.18 9.12 -13.63
CA GLY A 193 7.43 9.76 -12.57
C GLY A 193 7.11 8.87 -11.36
N TYR A 194 7.41 7.57 -11.39
CA TYR A 194 7.21 6.68 -10.24
C TYR A 194 8.55 6.25 -9.62
N PRO A 195 8.73 6.30 -8.29
CA PRO A 195 10.00 5.96 -7.65
C PRO A 195 10.43 4.51 -7.89
N LEU A 196 11.68 4.31 -8.34
CA LEU A 196 12.31 3.01 -8.56
C LEU A 196 12.26 2.11 -7.32
N PRO A 197 12.56 2.58 -6.09
CA PRO A 197 12.44 1.75 -4.90
C PRO A 197 11.04 1.17 -4.72
N LEU A 198 9.99 2.00 -4.89
CA LEU A 198 8.60 1.57 -4.77
C LEU A 198 8.24 0.53 -5.85
N LYS A 199 8.66 0.75 -7.09
CA LYS A 199 8.42 -0.20 -8.18
C LYS A 199 9.02 -1.57 -7.88
N ILE A 200 10.27 -1.60 -7.41
CA ILE A 200 10.97 -2.85 -7.10
C ILE A 200 10.23 -3.60 -5.99
N VAL A 201 9.93 -2.94 -4.87
CA VAL A 201 9.23 -3.61 -3.76
C VAL A 201 7.79 -3.99 -4.13
N HIS A 202 7.14 -3.22 -5.00
CA HIS A 202 5.81 -3.56 -5.51
C HIS A 202 5.80 -4.84 -6.34
N ASN A 203 6.78 -5.00 -7.23
CA ASN A 203 6.87 -6.23 -8.01
C ASN A 203 7.18 -7.45 -7.12
N LEU A 204 7.94 -7.26 -6.04
CA LEU A 204 8.29 -8.33 -5.09
C LEU A 204 7.16 -8.68 -4.13
N SER A 205 6.31 -7.70 -3.76
CA SER A 205 5.18 -7.91 -2.85
C SER A 205 4.05 -8.71 -3.50
N ARG A 206 3.95 -8.69 -4.84
CA ARG A 206 2.91 -9.41 -5.57
C ARG A 206 2.92 -10.91 -5.25
N ILE A 207 1.71 -11.44 -5.09
CA ILE A 207 1.42 -12.86 -4.89
C ILE A 207 0.88 -13.39 -6.22
N SER A 208 1.63 -14.28 -6.87
CA SER A 208 1.20 -14.92 -8.12
C SER A 208 0.13 -15.98 -7.87
N ASP A 209 -0.53 -16.45 -8.93
CA ASP A 209 -1.54 -17.50 -8.79
C ASP A 209 -0.91 -18.86 -8.43
N ASP A 210 0.29 -19.15 -8.95
CA ASP A 210 1.06 -20.34 -8.57
C ASP A 210 1.46 -20.27 -7.10
N GLU A 211 1.97 -19.12 -6.65
CA GLU A 211 2.34 -18.88 -5.25
C GLU A 211 1.12 -19.00 -4.32
N LEU A 212 -0.03 -18.49 -4.73
CA LEU A 212 -1.28 -18.61 -3.98
C LEU A 212 -1.74 -20.07 -3.89
N SER A 213 -1.56 -20.84 -4.96
CA SER A 213 -1.97 -22.25 -5.03
C SER A 213 -1.10 -23.10 -4.10
N MET A 214 0.22 -22.87 -4.08
CA MET A 214 1.13 -23.50 -3.12
C MET A 214 0.79 -23.10 -1.67
N ASP A 215 0.51 -21.82 -1.42
CA ASP A 215 0.14 -21.35 -0.07
C ASP A 215 -1.16 -22.02 0.43
N ARG A 216 -2.11 -22.29 -0.47
CA ARG A 216 -3.34 -23.03 -0.15
C ARG A 216 -3.05 -24.47 0.25
N GLU A 217 -2.21 -25.16 -0.52
CA GLU A 217 -1.82 -26.56 -0.25
C GLU A 217 -1.08 -26.67 1.09
N LEU A 218 -0.10 -25.80 1.33
CA LEU A 218 0.65 -25.74 2.59
C LEU A 218 -0.26 -25.47 3.79
N LEU A 219 -1.22 -24.55 3.66
CA LEU A 219 -2.18 -24.29 4.72
C LEU A 219 -3.07 -25.51 5.00
N LEU A 220 -3.55 -26.20 3.96
CA LEU A 220 -4.36 -27.41 4.13
C LEU A 220 -3.56 -28.54 4.77
N GLU A 221 -2.29 -28.69 4.41
CA GLU A 221 -1.36 -29.65 5.02
C GLU A 221 -1.19 -29.37 6.52
N GLU A 222 -0.91 -28.11 6.89
CA GLU A 222 -0.77 -27.67 8.28
C GLU A 222 -2.08 -27.88 9.08
N LEU A 223 -3.24 -27.70 8.44
CA LEU A 223 -4.56 -27.96 9.03
C LEU A 223 -4.93 -29.47 9.10
N GLY A 224 -4.06 -30.36 8.60
CA GLY A 224 -4.11 -31.80 8.77
C GLY A 224 -5.22 -32.50 7.99
N ILE A 225 -5.00 -32.75 6.69
CA ILE A 225 -5.95 -33.47 5.79
C ILE A 225 -6.23 -34.93 6.25
N SER A 226 -5.39 -35.51 7.12
CA SER A 226 -5.37 -36.95 7.41
C SER A 226 -6.53 -37.50 8.28
N SER A 227 -7.52 -36.69 8.68
CA SER A 227 -8.70 -37.20 9.41
C SER A 227 -10.00 -36.71 8.78
N LYS A 228 -11.01 -37.60 8.71
CA LYS A 228 -12.38 -37.30 8.21
C LYS A 228 -13.11 -36.20 9.00
N ALA A 229 -12.52 -35.72 10.10
CA ALA A 229 -13.03 -34.62 10.92
C ALA A 229 -12.10 -33.39 10.91
N SER A 230 -11.18 -33.30 9.95
CA SER A 230 -10.20 -32.22 9.89
C SER A 230 -10.84 -30.87 9.60
N ILE A 231 -10.24 -29.82 10.14
CA ILE A 231 -10.63 -28.43 9.88
C ILE A 231 -10.47 -28.12 8.39
N ALA A 232 -9.47 -28.72 7.73
CA ALA A 232 -9.25 -28.62 6.29
C ALA A 232 -10.47 -29.10 5.48
N SER A 233 -11.08 -30.25 5.83
CA SER A 233 -12.27 -30.75 5.13
C SER A 233 -13.47 -29.80 5.26
N LYS A 234 -13.73 -29.27 6.46
CA LYS A 234 -14.82 -28.30 6.68
C LYS A 234 -14.58 -26.99 5.92
N LEU A 235 -13.35 -26.51 5.92
CA LEU A 235 -12.96 -25.31 5.19
C LEU A 235 -13.20 -25.47 3.68
N LEU A 236 -12.87 -26.64 3.11
CA LEU A 236 -13.11 -26.93 1.70
C LEU A 236 -14.61 -26.99 1.36
N GLU A 237 -15.44 -27.55 2.26
CA GLU A 237 -16.90 -27.58 2.09
C GLU A 237 -17.49 -26.16 2.10
N ASP A 238 -17.13 -25.34 3.10
CA ASP A 238 -17.62 -23.96 3.24
C ASP A 238 -17.13 -23.05 2.08
N SER A 239 -15.88 -23.26 1.64
CA SER A 239 -15.28 -22.50 0.53
C SER A 239 -15.88 -22.89 -0.81
N GLY A 240 -16.06 -24.19 -1.07
CA GLY A 240 -16.61 -24.68 -2.33
C GLY A 240 -18.05 -24.20 -2.57
N GLY A 241 -18.86 -24.15 -1.51
CA GLY A 241 -20.22 -23.60 -1.58
C GLY A 241 -20.26 -22.09 -1.86
N SER A 242 -19.29 -21.34 -1.35
CA SER A 242 -19.22 -19.88 -1.47
C SER A 242 -18.57 -19.43 -2.79
N GLU A 243 -17.49 -20.07 -3.23
CA GLU A 243 -16.88 -19.83 -4.56
C GLU A 243 -17.85 -20.15 -5.70
N PHE A 244 -18.66 -21.22 -5.56
CA PHE A 244 -19.70 -21.55 -6.54
C PHE A 244 -20.77 -20.45 -6.61
N LYS A 245 -21.25 -19.93 -5.46
CA LYS A 245 -22.18 -18.80 -5.44
C LYS A 245 -21.56 -17.55 -6.07
N ALA A 246 -20.36 -17.15 -5.65
CA ALA A 246 -19.69 -15.96 -6.18
C ALA A 246 -19.45 -16.04 -7.69
N LYS A 247 -19.04 -17.21 -8.20
CA LYS A 247 -18.70 -17.41 -9.61
C LYS A 247 -19.93 -17.56 -10.52
N TYR A 248 -20.99 -18.22 -10.06
CA TYR A 248 -22.12 -18.60 -10.92
C TYR A 248 -23.45 -17.89 -10.61
N LEU A 249 -23.67 -17.44 -9.38
CA LEU A 249 -24.92 -16.78 -8.98
C LEU A 249 -24.81 -15.26 -8.94
N TRP A 250 -23.62 -14.73 -8.63
CA TRP A 250 -23.43 -13.29 -8.43
C TRP A 250 -22.64 -12.62 -9.57
N GLY A 251 -22.21 -13.38 -10.58
CA GLY A 251 -21.47 -12.89 -11.75
C GLY A 251 -20.17 -12.23 -11.32
N GLY A 252 -19.08 -13.03 -11.28
CA GLY A 252 -17.76 -12.65 -10.77
C GLY A 252 -17.44 -11.15 -10.88
N ILE A 253 -17.32 -10.51 -9.73
CA ILE A 253 -16.85 -9.12 -9.65
C ILE A 253 -15.40 -9.12 -10.15
N PRO A 254 -15.04 -8.27 -11.14
CA PRO A 254 -13.70 -8.23 -11.73
C PRO A 254 -12.61 -7.83 -10.72
#